data_AF-A0A847LF14-F1
#
_entry.id   AF-A0A847LF14-F1
#
_cell.length_a   1.000
_cell.length_b   1.000
_cell.length_c   1.000
_cell.angle_alpha   90.00
_cell.angle_beta   90.00
_cell.angle_gamma   90.00
#
_symmetry.space_group_name_H-M   'P 1'
#
loop_
_entity.id
_entity.type
_entity.pdbx_description
1 polymer ?
#
loop_
_entity_poly.entity_id
_entity_poly.type
_entity_poly.pdbx_seq_one_letter_code
_entity_poly.pdbx_strand_id
1 'polypeptide(L)'
;MTRMLAASLPAGRLGVAVSGGADSVALLRLLAMVARDHPLALVVLHVDHALRPDSPAAARWVRNLARSLGLPCQVRRLAPPPARPGATGGLEAWARHQRLHALAEMAAAADLPWVALGHHAGDQAETVLLRLLRGTSLGGLAGMRPRRILRWPGGRLRLWRPFLDVTRQDLRQVLADLKQDWREDPTNAEPRFLRNRIRREVLPLLESLRPGATRHLVALADDVHLAMQALSPTETVSSALGGDRPARAKQHPPGQRRAGGKRSFPVATMPANDFLLADRLRKWLIRLGLGTLVGRPLLRRLADLARRHQSGRQVTVGDRLVVRTPAGLELVNPEAPPPEPLHGNLRPGEPVEGGGHRFLISPRKPAPQADGCWIPAALAADGLQVRHRAPGDRFRPAGAAGGKKLGRWLTDRKLPRHERDRLVLVAHGSEVLWIAGLARSSATRDRPAPGFLFLGRVPLSPAIPASKPASKPGGGGIRAKPRSG
;
A
#
# COMPACT_ATOMS: atom_id res chain seq x y z
N MET A 1 -3.71 -38.57 14.26
CA MET A 1 -3.23 -37.16 14.21
C MET A 1 -1.70 -37.05 14.23
N THR A 2 -0.98 -37.78 15.09
CA THR A 2 0.50 -37.75 15.13
C THR A 2 1.17 -38.14 13.80
N ARG A 3 0.70 -39.20 13.13
CA ARG A 3 1.18 -39.60 11.78
C ARG A 3 1.02 -38.48 10.72
N MET A 4 -0.12 -37.79 10.74
CA MET A 4 -0.39 -36.65 9.84
C MET A 4 0.58 -35.49 10.09
N LEU A 5 0.88 -35.20 11.37
CA LEU A 5 1.86 -34.18 11.74
C LEU A 5 3.26 -34.56 11.28
N ALA A 6 3.68 -35.81 11.54
CA ALA A 6 4.98 -36.34 11.13
C ALA A 6 5.24 -36.17 9.63
N ALA A 7 4.24 -36.47 8.79
CA ALA A 7 4.32 -36.35 7.33
C ALA A 7 4.52 -34.91 6.83
N SER A 8 4.24 -33.90 7.65
CA SER A 8 4.24 -32.49 7.27
C SER A 8 5.12 -31.60 8.16
N LEU A 9 6.03 -32.21 8.94
CA LEU A 9 6.93 -31.47 9.81
C LEU A 9 7.90 -30.58 9.03
N PRO A 10 8.16 -29.35 9.49
CA PRO A 10 9.33 -28.60 9.08
C PRO A 10 10.59 -29.23 9.70
N ALA A 11 11.71 -29.25 8.96
CA ALA A 11 12.98 -29.76 9.48
C ALA A 11 13.61 -28.81 10.52
N GLY A 12 14.35 -29.39 11.47
CA GLY A 12 15.17 -28.65 12.43
C GLY A 12 14.39 -28.12 13.64
N ARG A 13 14.22 -26.80 13.73
CA ARG A 13 13.63 -26.13 14.89
C ARG A 13 12.23 -25.60 14.57
N LEU A 14 11.31 -25.68 15.54
CA LEU A 14 9.93 -25.24 15.37
C LEU A 14 9.44 -24.45 16.59
N GLY A 15 8.98 -23.22 16.35
CA GLY A 15 8.22 -22.48 17.35
C GLY A 15 6.79 -22.97 17.44
N VAL A 16 6.26 -23.19 18.64
CA VAL A 16 4.84 -23.55 18.84
C VAL A 16 4.17 -22.41 19.60
N ALA A 17 3.24 -21.70 18.95
CA ALA A 17 2.54 -20.59 19.59
C ALA A 17 1.41 -21.10 20.50
N VAL A 18 1.60 -20.98 21.81
CA VAL A 18 0.68 -21.52 22.83
C VAL A 18 0.01 -20.38 23.57
N SER A 19 -1.32 -20.25 23.45
CA SER A 19 -2.10 -19.26 24.22
C SER A 19 -2.56 -19.79 25.57
N GLY A 20 -2.50 -21.10 25.79
CA GLY A 20 -3.05 -21.79 26.95
C GLY A 20 -4.45 -22.37 26.71
N GLY A 21 -5.11 -21.98 25.61
CA GLY A 21 -6.37 -22.58 25.16
C GLY A 21 -6.20 -23.97 24.56
N ALA A 22 -7.28 -24.76 24.62
CA ALA A 22 -7.33 -26.17 24.19
C ALA A 22 -6.60 -26.41 22.86
N ASP A 23 -6.91 -25.67 21.80
CA ASP A 23 -6.37 -25.95 20.46
C ASP A 23 -4.84 -25.79 20.39
N SER A 24 -4.32 -24.80 21.11
CA SER A 24 -2.87 -24.53 21.18
C SER A 24 -2.13 -25.51 22.10
N VAL A 25 -2.80 -26.00 23.15
CA VAL A 25 -2.27 -27.04 24.05
C VAL A 25 -2.26 -28.39 23.34
N ALA A 26 -3.33 -28.73 22.61
CA ALA A 26 -3.39 -29.94 21.80
C ALA A 26 -2.29 -29.96 20.74
N LEU A 27 -2.04 -28.82 20.07
CA LEU A 27 -0.91 -28.68 19.15
C LEU A 27 0.43 -28.96 19.83
N LEU A 28 0.68 -28.35 20.99
CA LEU A 28 1.92 -28.56 21.74
C LEU A 28 2.10 -30.03 22.13
N ARG A 29 1.06 -30.66 22.68
CA ARG A 29 1.11 -32.06 23.13
C ARG A 29 1.37 -33.02 21.98
N LEU A 30 0.64 -32.87 20.88
CA LEU A 30 0.80 -33.72 19.71
C LEU A 30 2.18 -33.54 19.08
N LEU A 31 2.69 -32.31 18.96
CA LEU A 31 4.04 -32.08 18.45
C LEU A 31 5.12 -32.60 19.39
N ALA A 32 4.95 -32.48 20.71
CA ALA A 32 5.90 -33.02 21.69
C ALA A 32 5.97 -34.55 21.63
N MET A 33 4.85 -35.23 21.34
CA MET A 33 4.85 -36.67 21.11
C MET A 33 5.62 -37.02 19.82
N VAL A 34 5.33 -36.32 18.72
CA VAL A 34 6.01 -36.57 17.44
C VAL A 34 7.51 -36.24 17.53
N ALA A 35 7.90 -35.21 18.26
CA ALA A 35 9.32 -34.84 18.44
C ALA A 35 10.15 -35.90 19.19
N ARG A 36 9.55 -36.91 19.83
CA ARG A 36 10.29 -38.02 20.44
C ARG A 36 10.94 -38.93 19.39
N ASP A 37 10.26 -39.11 18.26
CA ASP A 37 10.65 -40.06 17.22
C ASP A 37 11.24 -39.36 15.98
N HIS A 38 11.38 -38.02 16.03
CA HIS A 38 11.83 -37.20 14.92
C HIS A 38 12.84 -36.14 15.39
N PRO A 39 13.86 -35.78 14.57
CA PRO A 39 14.87 -34.77 14.92
C PRO A 39 14.29 -33.34 14.84
N LEU A 40 13.37 -33.02 15.74
CA LEU A 40 12.62 -31.78 15.80
C LEU A 40 12.79 -31.11 17.16
N ALA A 41 13.47 -29.97 17.19
CA ALA A 41 13.60 -29.18 18.41
C ALA A 41 12.44 -28.17 18.54
N LEU A 42 11.60 -28.34 19.55
CA LEU A 42 10.46 -27.46 19.80
C LEU A 42 10.82 -26.31 20.73
N VAL A 43 10.29 -25.12 20.45
CA VAL A 43 10.35 -23.95 21.35
C VAL A 43 8.94 -23.41 21.56
N VAL A 44 8.49 -23.34 22.81
CA VAL A 44 7.17 -22.79 23.15
C VAL A 44 7.22 -21.28 23.12
N LEU A 45 6.31 -20.65 22.38
CA LEU A 45 6.17 -19.20 22.27
C LEU A 45 4.81 -18.78 22.83
N HIS A 46 4.81 -18.03 23.93
CA HIS A 46 3.59 -17.45 24.51
C HIS A 46 3.60 -15.93 24.39
N VAL A 47 2.49 -15.38 23.90
CA VAL A 47 2.27 -13.92 23.86
C VAL A 47 1.19 -13.58 24.88
N ASP A 48 1.61 -12.91 25.94
CA ASP A 48 0.73 -12.35 26.96
C ASP A 48 0.20 -10.99 26.46
N HIS A 49 -1.10 -10.92 26.20
CA HIS A 49 -1.74 -9.72 25.66
C HIS A 49 -1.92 -8.58 26.69
N ALA A 50 -1.67 -8.83 27.98
CA ALA A 50 -1.87 -7.88 29.07
C ALA A 50 -3.26 -7.22 29.12
N LEU A 51 -4.27 -7.85 28.49
CA LEU A 51 -5.65 -7.34 28.44
C LEU A 51 -6.41 -7.57 29.75
N ARG A 52 -5.91 -8.46 30.61
CA ARG A 52 -6.54 -8.81 31.88
C ARG A 52 -5.55 -8.84 33.04
N PRO A 53 -6.02 -8.61 34.28
CA PRO A 53 -5.21 -8.78 35.48
C PRO A 53 -4.69 -10.22 35.68
N ASP A 54 -5.42 -11.24 35.20
CA ASP A 54 -5.08 -12.66 35.37
C ASP A 54 -4.07 -13.20 34.34
N SER A 55 -3.71 -12.39 33.35
CA SER A 55 -2.81 -12.78 32.25
C SER A 55 -1.44 -13.32 32.73
N PRO A 56 -0.81 -12.78 33.80
CA PRO A 56 0.41 -13.36 34.37
C PRO A 56 0.23 -14.79 34.90
N ALA A 57 -0.97 -15.17 35.36
CA ALA A 57 -1.25 -16.54 35.78
C ALA A 57 -1.32 -17.50 34.57
N ALA A 58 -1.90 -17.07 33.45
CA ALA A 58 -1.90 -17.83 32.20
C ALA A 58 -0.47 -18.04 31.67
N ALA A 59 0.36 -17.00 31.69
CA ALA A 59 1.77 -17.09 31.30
C ALA A 59 2.55 -18.07 32.19
N ARG A 60 2.34 -18.05 33.52
CA ARG A 60 2.95 -19.03 34.44
C ARG A 60 2.51 -20.45 34.15
N TRP A 61 1.22 -20.66 33.87
CA TRP A 61 0.68 -21.98 33.53
C TRP A 61 1.31 -22.55 32.25
N VAL A 62 1.43 -21.75 31.18
CA VAL A 62 2.08 -22.18 29.93
C VAL A 62 3.56 -22.49 30.14
N ARG A 63 4.28 -21.71 30.97
CA ARG A 63 5.68 -22.03 31.32
C ARG A 63 5.78 -23.36 32.07
N ASN A 64 4.89 -23.64 33.01
CA ASN A 64 4.89 -24.89 33.76
C ASN A 64 4.59 -26.09 32.87
N LEU A 65 3.64 -25.95 31.93
CA LEU A 65 3.35 -26.97 30.92
C LEU A 65 4.56 -27.23 30.00
N ALA A 66 5.24 -26.17 29.55
CA ALA A 66 6.46 -26.34 28.75
C ALA A 66 7.57 -27.04 29.54
N ARG A 67 7.74 -26.67 30.82
CA ARG A 67 8.72 -27.30 31.72
C ARG A 67 8.43 -28.78 31.94
N SER A 68 7.17 -29.18 32.16
CA SER A 68 6.82 -30.59 32.34
C SER A 68 7.04 -31.45 31.09
N LEU A 69 7.10 -30.81 29.91
CA LEU A 69 7.44 -31.45 28.64
C LEU A 69 8.95 -31.38 28.33
N GLY A 70 9.78 -30.77 29.18
CA GLY A 70 11.21 -30.57 28.93
C GLY A 70 11.51 -29.58 27.81
N LEU A 71 10.59 -28.65 27.51
CA LEU A 71 10.71 -27.75 26.36
C LEU A 71 11.09 -26.31 26.77
N PRO A 72 11.97 -25.63 26.02
CA PRO A 72 12.25 -24.22 26.23
C PRO A 72 11.01 -23.37 25.95
N CYS A 73 10.80 -22.34 26.77
CA CYS A 73 9.63 -21.48 26.69
C CYS A 73 10.02 -20.00 26.71
N GLN A 74 9.58 -19.27 25.68
CA GLN A 74 9.69 -17.82 25.62
C GLN A 74 8.33 -17.19 25.87
N VAL A 75 8.30 -16.17 26.71
CA VAL A 75 7.09 -15.40 27.00
C VAL A 75 7.33 -13.93 26.67
N ARG A 76 6.49 -13.35 25.82
CA ARG A 76 6.49 -11.92 25.53
C ARG A 76 5.20 -11.30 26.04
N ARG A 77 5.31 -10.34 26.95
CA ARG A 77 4.19 -9.49 27.37
C ARG A 77 4.08 -8.29 26.44
N LEU A 78 2.88 -8.04 25.93
CA LEU A 78 2.57 -6.88 25.11
C LEU A 78 2.28 -5.66 25.99
N ALA A 79 2.56 -4.48 25.45
CA ALA A 79 2.07 -3.23 26.03
C ALA A 79 0.53 -3.17 25.92
N PRO A 80 -0.15 -2.50 26.87
CA PRO A 80 -1.60 -2.31 26.78
C PRO A 80 -1.99 -1.55 25.50
N PRO A 81 -3.21 -1.78 24.98
CA PRO A 81 -3.68 -1.10 23.79
C PRO A 81 -3.76 0.42 24.01
N PRO A 82 -3.47 1.25 22.99
CA PRO A 82 -3.69 2.68 23.07
C PRO A 82 -5.19 2.99 23.24
N ALA A 83 -5.53 4.09 23.92
CA ALA A 83 -6.92 4.49 24.23
C ALA A 83 -7.86 4.53 23.00
N ARG A 84 -7.30 4.80 21.82
CA ARG A 84 -7.96 4.64 20.52
C ARG A 84 -7.03 3.85 19.58
N PRO A 85 -7.24 2.54 19.38
CA PRO A 85 -6.53 1.80 18.34
C PRO A 85 -6.85 2.44 16.99
N GLY A 86 -5.83 2.88 16.25
CA GLY A 86 -5.98 3.63 14.99
C GLY A 86 -6.90 2.95 13.95
N ALA A 87 -7.43 3.77 13.04
CA ALA A 87 -8.46 3.43 12.07
C ALA A 87 -8.07 2.30 11.10
N THR A 88 -8.50 1.07 11.41
CA THR A 88 -9.16 0.08 10.54
C THR A 88 -9.16 -1.29 11.24
N GLY A 89 -10.31 -1.74 11.75
CA GLY A 89 -10.50 -3.09 12.31
C GLY A 89 -10.60 -3.22 13.83
N GLY A 90 -10.49 -2.12 14.60
CA GLY A 90 -10.73 -2.10 16.05
C GLY A 90 -9.66 -2.83 16.89
N LEU A 91 -9.99 -3.03 18.17
CA LEU A 91 -9.08 -3.64 19.16
C LEU A 91 -8.64 -5.07 18.79
N GLU A 92 -9.52 -5.88 18.19
CA GLU A 92 -9.22 -7.26 17.78
C GLU A 92 -8.16 -7.30 16.67
N ALA A 93 -8.30 -6.44 15.65
CA ALA A 93 -7.32 -6.36 14.56
C ALA A 93 -5.95 -5.88 15.08
N TRP A 94 -5.95 -4.91 15.99
CA TRP A 94 -4.74 -4.44 16.67
C TRP A 94 -4.09 -5.55 17.50
N ALA A 95 -4.84 -6.25 18.35
CA ALA A 95 -4.32 -7.33 19.19
C ALA A 95 -3.75 -8.48 18.35
N ARG A 96 -4.42 -8.83 17.24
CA ARG A 96 -3.95 -9.83 16.27
C ARG A 96 -2.65 -9.38 15.59
N HIS A 97 -2.54 -8.10 15.22
CA HIS A 97 -1.31 -7.54 14.66
C HIS A 97 -0.16 -7.63 15.67
N GLN A 98 -0.36 -7.14 16.88
CA GLN A 98 0.67 -7.15 17.94
C GLN A 98 1.09 -8.57 18.31
N ARG A 99 0.18 -9.55 18.28
CA ARG A 99 0.54 -10.96 18.46
C ARG A 99 1.46 -11.46 17.36
N LEU A 100 1.15 -11.17 16.10
CA LEU A 100 2.02 -11.56 14.99
C LEU A 100 3.37 -10.85 15.03
N HIS A 101 3.39 -9.60 15.50
CA HIS A 101 4.62 -8.83 15.75
C HIS A 101 5.51 -9.53 16.77
N ALA A 102 4.98 -9.81 17.95
CA ALA A 102 5.72 -10.50 19.01
C ALA A 102 6.21 -11.89 18.56
N LEU A 103 5.36 -12.65 17.86
CA LEU A 103 5.77 -13.95 17.32
C LEU A 103 6.90 -13.84 16.29
N ALA A 104 6.91 -12.80 15.45
CA ALA A 104 7.99 -12.57 14.49
C ALA A 104 9.31 -12.28 15.19
N GLU A 105 9.31 -11.41 16.21
CA GLU A 105 10.51 -11.07 16.98
C GLU A 105 11.03 -12.26 17.78
N MET A 106 10.14 -13.01 18.44
CA MET A 106 10.52 -14.21 19.19
C MET A 106 11.10 -15.29 18.27
N ALA A 107 10.49 -15.49 17.09
CA ALA A 107 10.99 -16.44 16.10
C ALA A 107 12.37 -16.06 15.57
N ALA A 108 12.60 -14.76 15.29
CA ALA A 108 13.90 -14.27 14.84
C ALA A 108 14.97 -14.43 15.93
N ALA A 109 14.67 -14.03 17.18
CA ALA A 109 15.60 -14.13 18.30
C ALA A 109 16.00 -15.58 18.64
N ALA A 110 15.12 -16.53 18.36
CA ALA A 110 15.33 -17.95 18.63
C ALA A 110 15.83 -18.74 17.42
N ASP A 111 16.05 -18.09 16.26
CA ASP A 111 16.34 -18.71 14.97
C ASP A 111 15.37 -19.86 14.63
N LEU A 112 14.07 -19.53 14.60
CA LEU A 112 12.98 -20.47 14.32
C LEU A 112 12.49 -20.29 12.87
N PRO A 113 12.80 -21.23 11.96
CA PRO A 113 12.37 -21.15 10.56
C PRO A 113 10.86 -21.13 10.37
N TRP A 114 10.12 -21.76 11.29
CA TRP A 114 8.67 -21.87 11.26
C TRP A 114 8.07 -21.67 12.65
N VAL A 115 6.84 -21.12 12.68
CA VAL A 115 5.98 -21.05 13.86
C VAL A 115 4.66 -21.76 13.58
N ALA A 116 4.35 -22.79 14.37
CA ALA A 116 3.09 -23.53 14.34
C ALA A 116 2.00 -22.79 15.14
N LEU A 117 0.78 -22.75 14.59
CA LEU A 117 -0.40 -22.17 15.21
C LEU A 117 -1.54 -23.19 15.24
N GLY A 118 -2.23 -23.32 16.38
CA GLY A 118 -3.35 -24.26 16.58
C GLY A 118 -4.67 -23.82 15.95
N HIS A 119 -4.65 -23.21 14.77
CA HIS A 119 -5.89 -22.86 14.06
C HIS A 119 -6.56 -24.12 13.51
N HIS A 120 -7.86 -24.26 13.74
CA HIS A 120 -8.62 -25.47 13.40
C HIS A 120 -9.69 -25.24 12.30
N ALA A 121 -10.45 -26.28 11.92
CA ALA A 121 -11.51 -26.23 10.90
C ALA A 121 -12.57 -25.14 11.17
N GLY A 122 -13.05 -25.04 12.41
CA GLY A 122 -13.92 -23.92 12.83
C GLY A 122 -13.33 -22.52 12.57
N ASP A 123 -12.04 -22.29 12.86
CA ASP A 123 -11.40 -20.99 12.56
C ASP A 123 -11.34 -20.70 11.05
N GLN A 124 -11.18 -21.75 10.26
CA GLN A 124 -11.16 -21.66 8.80
C GLN A 124 -12.55 -21.27 8.28
N ALA A 125 -13.60 -21.97 8.72
CA ALA A 125 -14.99 -21.64 8.38
C ALA A 125 -15.37 -20.22 8.81
N GLU A 126 -15.02 -19.81 10.04
CA GLU A 126 -15.19 -18.43 10.51
C GLU A 126 -14.51 -17.43 9.57
N THR A 127 -13.28 -17.73 9.14
CA THR A 127 -12.51 -16.86 8.26
C THR A 127 -13.14 -16.75 6.88
N VAL A 128 -13.66 -17.84 6.32
CA VAL A 128 -14.37 -17.87 5.03
C VAL A 128 -15.64 -17.02 5.12
N LEU A 129 -16.47 -17.25 6.13
CA LEU A 129 -17.72 -16.51 6.35
C LEU A 129 -17.48 -15.01 6.60
N LEU A 130 -16.50 -14.66 7.44
CA LEU A 130 -16.12 -13.27 7.67
C LEU A 130 -15.72 -12.55 6.38
N ARG A 131 -14.98 -13.22 5.49
CA ARG A 131 -14.54 -12.64 4.22
C ARG A 131 -15.67 -12.58 3.20
N LEU A 132 -16.56 -13.57 3.19
CA LEU A 132 -17.80 -13.54 2.40
C LEU A 132 -18.64 -12.31 2.73
N LEU A 133 -18.94 -12.10 4.02
CA LEU A 133 -19.75 -10.98 4.50
C LEU A 133 -19.11 -9.61 4.21
N ARG A 134 -17.77 -9.53 4.21
CA ARG A 134 -17.03 -8.28 3.89
C ARG A 134 -16.85 -8.04 2.38
N GLY A 135 -17.25 -8.99 1.54
CA GLY A 135 -16.96 -8.99 0.11
C GLY A 135 -15.52 -9.41 -0.18
N THR A 136 -15.36 -10.50 -0.93
CA THR A 136 -14.04 -11.11 -1.19
C THR A 136 -13.88 -11.57 -2.64
N SER A 137 -12.63 -11.71 -3.11
CA SER A 137 -12.28 -12.48 -4.32
C SER A 137 -12.08 -13.97 -3.97
N LEU A 138 -11.88 -14.83 -4.98
CA LEU A 138 -11.50 -16.24 -4.75
C LEU A 138 -10.29 -16.36 -3.80
N GLY A 139 -9.27 -15.49 -3.97
CA GLY A 139 -8.11 -15.50 -3.08
C GLY A 139 -8.41 -15.21 -1.61
N GLY A 140 -9.50 -14.50 -1.31
CA GLY A 140 -9.96 -14.39 0.07
C GLY A 140 -10.93 -15.51 0.47
N LEU A 141 -11.67 -16.13 -0.46
CA LEU A 141 -12.45 -17.35 -0.18
C LEU A 141 -11.57 -18.55 0.16
N ALA A 142 -10.34 -18.60 -0.35
CA ALA A 142 -9.33 -19.61 -0.02
C ALA A 142 -8.87 -19.61 1.46
N GLY A 143 -9.57 -18.91 2.37
CA GLY A 143 -9.37 -18.99 3.82
C GLY A 143 -7.94 -18.72 4.30
N MET A 144 -7.55 -19.39 5.37
CA MET A 144 -6.17 -19.49 5.82
C MET A 144 -5.44 -20.59 5.05
N ARG A 145 -4.15 -20.40 4.81
CA ARG A 145 -3.30 -21.43 4.20
C ARG A 145 -2.63 -22.29 5.28
N PRO A 146 -2.45 -23.61 5.05
CA PRO A 146 -1.69 -24.48 5.94
C PRO A 146 -0.27 -23.97 6.17
N ARG A 147 0.37 -23.44 5.12
CA ARG A 147 1.67 -22.76 5.18
C ARG A 147 1.57 -21.35 4.63
N ARG A 148 2.07 -20.36 5.38
CA ARG A 148 2.01 -18.95 4.98
C ARG A 148 3.27 -18.21 5.36
N ILE A 149 3.85 -17.48 4.40
CA ILE A 149 4.96 -16.56 4.64
C ILE A 149 4.40 -15.14 4.76
N LEU A 150 4.69 -14.48 5.88
CA LEU A 150 4.40 -13.07 6.11
C LEU A 150 5.70 -12.28 5.99
N ARG A 151 5.64 -11.15 5.27
CA ARG A 151 6.73 -10.17 5.25
C ARG A 151 6.64 -9.32 6.51
N TRP A 152 7.78 -9.10 7.15
CA TRP A 152 7.87 -8.40 8.43
C TRP A 152 9.05 -7.43 8.41
N PRO A 153 9.02 -6.28 9.10
CA PRO A 153 10.20 -5.45 9.31
C PRO A 153 11.31 -6.28 9.98
N GLY A 154 12.43 -6.50 9.29
CA GLY A 154 13.53 -7.35 9.79
C GLY A 154 13.52 -8.81 9.33
N GLY A 155 12.56 -9.25 8.48
CA GLY A 155 12.65 -10.59 7.88
C GLY A 155 11.34 -11.17 7.35
N ARG A 156 11.19 -12.49 7.51
CA ARG A 156 10.02 -13.27 7.08
C ARG A 156 9.55 -14.16 8.22
N LEU A 157 8.28 -14.04 8.60
CA LEU A 157 7.65 -14.98 9.53
C LEU A 157 6.95 -16.08 8.73
N ARG A 158 7.41 -17.33 8.88
CA ARG A 158 6.76 -18.49 8.25
C ARG A 158 5.84 -19.17 9.26
N LEU A 159 4.57 -19.32 8.90
CA LEU A 159 3.52 -19.86 9.74
C LEU A 159 3.04 -21.20 9.22
N TRP A 160 2.91 -22.18 10.11
CA TRP A 160 2.33 -23.49 9.84
C TRP A 160 1.06 -23.70 10.66
N ARG A 161 -0.01 -24.23 10.04
CA ARG A 161 -1.32 -24.47 10.63
C ARG A 161 -1.75 -25.91 10.30
N PRO A 162 -1.33 -26.90 11.08
CA PRO A 162 -1.56 -28.30 10.75
C PRO A 162 -2.99 -28.79 10.93
N PHE A 163 -3.88 -27.99 11.56
CA PHE A 163 -5.20 -28.45 11.99
C PHE A 163 -6.36 -27.80 11.21
N LEU A 164 -6.10 -27.16 10.07
CA LEU A 164 -7.15 -26.44 9.34
C LEU A 164 -8.32 -27.33 8.85
N ASP A 165 -8.11 -28.64 8.80
CA ASP A 165 -9.08 -29.69 8.46
C ASP A 165 -9.57 -30.49 9.68
N VAL A 166 -9.01 -30.23 10.87
CA VAL A 166 -9.32 -30.92 12.13
C VAL A 166 -10.39 -30.15 12.91
N THR A 167 -11.35 -30.84 13.52
CA THR A 167 -12.38 -30.18 14.32
C THR A 167 -11.90 -29.84 15.73
N ARG A 168 -12.54 -28.84 16.35
CA ARG A 168 -12.28 -28.49 17.75
C ARG A 168 -12.61 -29.62 18.71
N GLN A 169 -13.61 -30.44 18.39
CA GLN A 169 -14.01 -31.59 19.19
C GLN A 169 -12.90 -32.66 19.19
N ASP A 170 -12.32 -32.96 18.03
CA ASP A 170 -11.20 -33.91 17.93
C ASP A 170 -10.01 -33.47 18.79
N LEU A 171 -9.66 -32.17 18.74
CA LEU A 171 -8.57 -31.62 19.56
C LEU A 171 -8.85 -31.74 21.07
N ARG A 172 -10.09 -31.50 21.49
CA ARG A 172 -10.50 -31.66 22.89
C ARG A 172 -10.51 -33.13 23.31
N GLN A 173 -10.93 -34.04 22.44
CA GLN A 173 -10.88 -35.48 22.72
C GLN A 173 -9.43 -35.93 22.94
N VAL A 174 -8.50 -35.50 22.08
CA VAL A 174 -7.07 -35.77 22.28
C VAL A 174 -6.57 -35.29 23.64
N LEU A 175 -6.99 -34.10 24.09
CA LEU A 175 -6.60 -33.59 25.41
C LEU A 175 -7.20 -34.42 26.54
N ALA A 176 -8.45 -34.86 26.42
CA ALA A 176 -9.10 -35.75 27.38
C ALA A 176 -8.37 -37.10 27.47
N ASP A 177 -8.04 -37.71 26.33
CA ASP A 177 -7.29 -38.97 26.26
C ASP A 177 -5.90 -38.85 26.90
N LEU A 178 -5.25 -37.69 26.72
CA LEU A 178 -3.96 -37.37 27.33
C LEU A 178 -4.07 -36.92 28.80
N LYS A 179 -5.28 -36.81 29.36
CA LYS A 179 -5.56 -36.24 30.68
C LYS A 179 -4.87 -34.88 30.88
N GLN A 180 -4.88 -34.06 29.83
CA GLN A 180 -4.20 -32.78 29.78
C GLN A 180 -5.20 -31.63 29.95
N ASP A 181 -5.05 -30.88 31.05
CA ASP A 181 -5.82 -29.66 31.28
C ASP A 181 -5.42 -28.53 30.33
N TRP A 182 -6.33 -27.56 30.16
CA TRP A 182 -6.11 -26.30 29.44
C TRP A 182 -6.81 -25.13 30.16
N ARG A 183 -6.45 -23.89 29.80
CA ARG A 183 -7.14 -22.68 30.27
C ARG A 183 -8.10 -22.17 29.21
N GLU A 184 -9.37 -22.01 29.54
CA GLU A 184 -10.32 -21.33 28.66
C GLU A 184 -10.22 -19.81 28.84
N ASP A 185 -10.29 -19.08 27.73
CA ASP A 185 -10.31 -17.62 27.75
C ASP A 185 -11.77 -17.11 27.76
N PRO A 186 -12.22 -16.42 28.82
CA PRO A 186 -13.61 -15.93 28.94
C PRO A 186 -13.99 -14.90 27.88
N THR A 187 -13.03 -14.14 27.33
CA THR A 187 -13.32 -13.09 26.32
C THR A 187 -13.74 -13.67 24.97
N ASN A 188 -13.51 -14.97 24.74
CA ASN A 188 -14.05 -15.70 23.60
C ASN A 188 -15.59 -15.73 23.59
N ALA A 189 -16.25 -15.40 24.71
CA ALA A 189 -17.70 -15.40 24.83
C ALA A 189 -18.35 -14.05 24.47
N GLU A 190 -17.60 -12.95 24.32
CA GLU A 190 -18.19 -11.61 24.12
C GLU A 190 -18.84 -11.45 22.73
N PRO A 191 -20.15 -11.16 22.62
CA PRO A 191 -20.86 -11.09 21.33
C PRO A 191 -20.59 -9.81 20.53
N ARG A 192 -19.84 -8.84 21.08
CA ARG A 192 -19.53 -7.57 20.40
C ARG A 192 -18.72 -7.75 19.11
N PHE A 193 -17.98 -8.84 18.98
CA PHE A 193 -17.12 -9.10 17.82
C PHE A 193 -17.83 -9.96 16.78
N LEU A 194 -17.84 -9.53 15.52
CA LEU A 194 -18.50 -10.26 14.41
C LEU A 194 -18.00 -11.71 14.30
N ARG A 195 -16.71 -11.97 14.60
CA ARG A 195 -16.14 -13.32 14.61
C ARG A 195 -16.80 -14.21 15.67
N ASN A 196 -17.03 -13.68 16.86
CA ASN A 196 -17.69 -14.40 17.95
C ASN A 196 -19.15 -14.68 17.62
N ARG A 197 -19.86 -13.72 16.99
CA ARG A 197 -21.22 -13.95 16.48
C ARG A 197 -21.27 -15.06 15.44
N ILE A 198 -20.34 -15.08 14.48
CA ILE A 198 -20.27 -16.18 13.50
C ILE A 198 -20.06 -17.53 14.19
N ARG A 199 -19.17 -17.59 15.19
CA ARG A 199 -18.90 -18.81 15.96
C ARG A 199 -20.11 -19.30 16.77
N ARG A 200 -20.87 -18.39 17.39
CA ARG A 200 -21.93 -18.71 18.35
C ARG A 200 -23.33 -18.80 17.75
N GLU A 201 -23.60 -18.02 16.70
CA GLU A 201 -24.93 -17.91 16.08
C GLU A 201 -24.92 -18.62 14.70
N VAL A 202 -24.00 -18.23 13.82
CA VAL A 202 -24.07 -18.63 12.39
C VAL A 202 -23.60 -20.05 12.16
N LEU A 203 -22.42 -20.45 12.68
CA LEU A 203 -21.91 -21.80 12.49
C LEU A 203 -22.83 -22.88 13.08
N PRO A 204 -23.36 -22.73 14.32
CA PRO A 204 -24.33 -23.69 14.85
C PRO A 204 -25.61 -23.78 14.02
N LEU A 205 -26.13 -22.66 13.52
CA LEU A 205 -27.29 -22.66 12.62
C LEU A 205 -26.99 -23.40 11.30
N LEU A 206 -25.80 -23.20 10.73
CA LEU A 206 -25.41 -23.91 9.52
C LEU A 206 -25.28 -25.43 9.77
N GLU A 207 -24.70 -25.82 10.90
CA GLU A 207 -24.64 -27.23 11.30
C GLU A 207 -26.02 -27.84 11.59
N SER A 208 -26.95 -27.08 12.17
CA SER A 208 -28.32 -27.56 12.41
C SER A 208 -29.11 -27.73 11.10
N LEU A 209 -28.91 -26.84 10.14
CA LEU A 209 -29.53 -26.93 8.81
C LEU A 209 -28.92 -28.07 7.98
N ARG A 210 -27.60 -28.25 8.06
CA ARG A 210 -26.88 -29.32 7.37
C ARG A 210 -25.67 -29.77 8.19
N PRO A 211 -25.75 -30.93 8.86
CA PRO A 211 -24.59 -31.50 9.55
C PRO A 211 -23.39 -31.63 8.60
N GLY A 212 -22.23 -31.15 9.05
CA GLY A 212 -20.99 -31.10 8.27
C GLY A 212 -20.79 -29.79 7.48
N ALA A 213 -21.64 -28.77 7.66
CA ALA A 213 -21.49 -27.48 6.99
C ALA A 213 -20.10 -26.85 7.18
N THR A 214 -19.50 -26.96 8.36
CA THR A 214 -18.12 -26.51 8.63
C THR A 214 -17.12 -27.21 7.73
N ARG A 215 -17.24 -28.54 7.55
CA ARG A 215 -16.36 -29.32 6.68
C ARG A 215 -16.51 -28.92 5.22
N HIS A 216 -17.75 -28.67 4.75
CA HIS A 216 -17.99 -28.18 3.40
C HIS A 216 -17.37 -26.79 3.15
N LEU A 217 -17.42 -25.89 4.13
CA LEU A 217 -16.76 -24.58 4.03
C LEU A 217 -15.23 -24.69 3.99
N VAL A 218 -14.64 -25.64 4.72
CA VAL A 218 -13.21 -25.92 4.67
C VAL A 218 -12.83 -26.50 3.30
N ALA A 219 -13.55 -27.51 2.82
CA ALA A 219 -13.33 -28.12 1.51
C ALA A 219 -13.41 -27.08 0.38
N LEU A 220 -14.42 -26.21 0.41
CA LEU A 220 -14.53 -25.10 -0.54
C LEU A 220 -13.31 -24.17 -0.50
N ALA A 221 -12.79 -23.86 0.68
CA ALA A 221 -11.59 -23.02 0.80
C ALA A 221 -10.37 -23.68 0.17
N ASP A 222 -10.23 -25.00 0.32
CA ASP A 222 -9.15 -25.79 -0.27
C ASP A 222 -9.30 -25.93 -1.79
N ASP A 223 -10.50 -26.21 -2.30
CA ASP A 223 -10.79 -26.25 -3.74
C ASP A 223 -10.48 -24.91 -4.42
N VAL A 224 -10.91 -23.81 -3.80
CA VAL A 224 -10.59 -22.47 -4.29
C VAL A 224 -9.09 -22.21 -4.23
N HIS A 225 -8.39 -22.73 -3.23
CA HIS A 225 -6.94 -22.63 -3.16
C HIS A 225 -6.26 -23.36 -4.33
N LEU A 226 -6.65 -24.61 -4.60
CA LEU A 226 -6.15 -25.44 -5.70
C LEU A 226 -6.43 -24.77 -7.06
N ALA A 227 -7.66 -24.33 -7.29
CA ALA A 227 -8.04 -23.61 -8.49
C ALA A 227 -7.18 -22.33 -8.68
N MET A 228 -6.93 -21.59 -7.60
CA MET A 228 -6.06 -20.41 -7.66
C MET A 228 -4.59 -20.73 -7.96
N GLN A 229 -4.09 -21.89 -7.53
CA GLN A 229 -2.75 -22.34 -7.89
C GLN A 229 -2.69 -22.68 -9.38
N ALA A 230 -3.66 -23.44 -9.89
CA ALA A 230 -3.76 -23.80 -11.31
C ALA A 230 -3.92 -22.58 -12.23
N LEU A 231 -4.67 -21.57 -11.79
CA LEU A 231 -4.90 -20.34 -12.55
C LEU A 231 -3.78 -19.31 -12.44
N SER A 232 -2.83 -19.49 -11.52
CA SER A 232 -1.64 -18.64 -11.46
C SER A 232 -0.68 -19.15 -12.53
N PRO A 233 -0.34 -18.35 -13.57
CA PRO A 233 0.67 -18.77 -14.53
C PRO A 233 1.92 -19.08 -13.73
N THR A 234 2.35 -20.32 -13.84
CA THR A 234 3.57 -20.85 -13.26
C THR A 234 4.68 -19.82 -13.46
N GLU A 235 5.28 -19.34 -12.37
CA GLU A 235 6.63 -18.76 -12.39
C GLU A 235 7.62 -19.91 -12.70
N THR A 236 7.45 -20.59 -13.83
CA THR A 236 8.44 -21.55 -14.32
C THR A 236 9.60 -20.74 -14.88
N VAL A 237 10.74 -20.90 -14.22
CA VAL A 237 12.08 -20.63 -14.75
C VAL A 237 12.42 -19.16 -15.00
N SER A 238 12.93 -18.50 -13.95
CA SER A 238 14.02 -17.51 -14.12
C SER A 238 15.19 -17.85 -13.19
N SER A 239 15.47 -19.15 -13.04
CA SER A 239 16.74 -19.70 -12.53
C SER A 239 17.52 -20.46 -13.61
N ALA A 240 17.12 -20.37 -14.88
CA ALA A 240 17.91 -20.86 -16.00
C ALA A 240 17.76 -19.87 -17.16
N LEU A 241 18.70 -18.93 -17.22
CA LEU A 241 19.24 -18.24 -18.41
C LEU A 241 20.21 -17.18 -17.86
N GLY A 242 21.40 -17.67 -17.47
CA GLY A 242 22.60 -16.91 -17.73
C GLY A 242 22.76 -16.80 -19.25
N GLY A 243 23.23 -15.64 -19.70
CA GLY A 243 23.64 -15.43 -21.09
C GLY A 243 22.48 -15.31 -22.09
N ASP A 244 21.89 -14.12 -22.21
CA ASP A 244 21.97 -13.43 -23.50
C ASP A 244 21.50 -11.96 -23.40
N ARG A 245 22.33 -11.07 -23.94
CA ARG A 245 22.05 -9.63 -24.04
C ARG A 245 20.96 -9.41 -25.10
N PRO A 246 19.87 -8.69 -24.82
CA PRO A 246 19.08 -8.11 -25.89
C PRO A 246 19.74 -6.80 -26.35
N ALA A 247 19.92 -6.73 -27.67
CA ALA A 247 20.55 -5.66 -28.42
C ALA A 247 19.93 -4.26 -28.17
N ARG A 248 20.83 -3.26 -28.12
CA ARG A 248 20.66 -1.81 -28.33
C ARG A 248 19.22 -1.28 -28.32
N ALA A 249 18.74 -0.90 -27.14
CA ALA A 249 17.69 0.11 -27.01
C ALA A 249 18.26 1.49 -27.34
N LYS A 250 17.67 2.16 -28.34
CA LYS A 250 17.99 3.54 -28.74
C LYS A 250 17.87 4.48 -27.54
N GLN A 251 18.96 5.18 -27.27
CA GLN A 251 19.13 6.18 -26.22
C GLN A 251 18.00 7.23 -26.29
N HIS A 252 17.24 7.37 -25.20
CA HIS A 252 16.37 8.52 -24.98
C HIS A 252 17.15 9.60 -24.20
N PRO A 253 16.90 10.89 -24.46
CA PRO A 253 17.64 12.00 -23.84
C PRO A 253 17.38 12.10 -22.32
N PRO A 254 18.33 12.65 -21.55
CA PRO A 254 18.31 12.59 -20.09
C PRO A 254 17.28 13.57 -19.52
N GLY A 255 16.36 13.08 -18.68
CA GLY A 255 15.39 13.93 -17.97
C GLY A 255 14.15 13.24 -17.42
N GLN A 256 13.82 12.04 -17.87
CA GLN A 256 12.69 11.28 -17.32
C GLN A 256 13.16 9.93 -16.75
N ARG A 257 13.52 9.94 -15.47
CA ARG A 257 13.49 8.71 -14.68
C ARG A 257 12.04 8.23 -14.63
N ARG A 258 11.67 7.25 -15.46
CA ARG A 258 10.41 6.53 -15.27
C ARG A 258 10.48 5.80 -13.94
N ALA A 259 9.68 6.25 -12.99
CA ALA A 259 9.50 5.59 -11.71
C ALA A 259 8.82 4.24 -11.91
N GLY A 260 9.58 3.20 -12.22
CA GLY A 260 9.19 1.80 -12.06
C GLY A 260 9.06 1.43 -10.59
N GLY A 261 8.17 2.11 -9.87
CA GLY A 261 7.88 1.89 -8.46
C GLY A 261 6.57 1.11 -8.26
N LYS A 262 6.27 0.75 -7.00
CA LYS A 262 5.05 0.06 -6.54
C LYS A 262 3.72 0.63 -7.09
N ARG A 263 3.74 1.87 -7.61
CA ARG A 263 2.60 2.65 -8.15
C ARG A 263 2.21 2.32 -9.60
N SER A 264 2.91 1.41 -10.29
CA SER A 264 2.58 1.01 -11.67
C SER A 264 2.04 -0.43 -11.74
N PHE A 265 1.13 -0.68 -12.69
CA PHE A 265 0.57 -1.99 -13.02
C PHE A 265 0.76 -2.25 -14.53
N PRO A 266 1.82 -2.99 -14.95
CA PRO A 266 2.25 -3.08 -16.34
C PRO A 266 1.28 -3.86 -17.24
N VAL A 267 1.11 -3.41 -18.50
CA VAL A 267 0.34 -4.13 -19.54
C VAL A 267 0.86 -5.54 -19.76
N ALA A 268 2.18 -5.72 -19.79
CA ALA A 268 2.82 -7.03 -20.02
C ALA A 268 2.43 -8.08 -18.96
N THR A 269 1.93 -7.65 -17.80
CA THR A 269 1.49 -8.52 -16.70
C THR A 269 -0.03 -8.62 -16.59
N MET A 270 -0.79 -8.08 -17.55
CA MET A 270 -2.25 -8.14 -17.54
C MET A 270 -2.74 -9.50 -18.03
N PRO A 271 -3.47 -10.27 -17.22
CA PRO A 271 -4.08 -11.51 -17.66
C PRO A 271 -5.15 -11.24 -18.73
N ALA A 272 -5.27 -12.14 -19.71
CA ALA A 272 -6.34 -12.07 -20.70
C ALA A 272 -7.73 -12.28 -20.09
N ASN A 273 -7.82 -13.00 -18.98
CA ASN A 273 -9.07 -13.28 -18.25
C ASN A 273 -9.40 -12.13 -17.27
N ASP A 274 -10.61 -11.57 -17.37
CA ASP A 274 -11.12 -10.50 -16.49
C ASP A 274 -11.14 -10.88 -15.03
N PHE A 275 -11.38 -12.15 -14.73
CA PHE A 275 -11.35 -12.68 -13.38
C PHE A 275 -9.93 -12.54 -12.77
N LEU A 276 -8.90 -12.97 -13.50
CA LEU A 276 -7.51 -12.89 -13.04
C LEU A 276 -6.99 -11.46 -13.04
N LEU A 277 -7.44 -10.63 -14.00
CA LEU A 277 -7.13 -9.21 -14.02
C LEU A 277 -7.69 -8.51 -12.78
N ALA A 278 -8.95 -8.76 -12.42
CA ALA A 278 -9.57 -8.21 -11.22
C ALA A 278 -8.85 -8.63 -9.93
N ASP A 279 -8.40 -9.89 -9.83
CA ASP A 279 -7.61 -10.38 -8.69
C ASP A 279 -6.23 -9.70 -8.61
N ARG A 280 -5.52 -9.56 -9.73
CA ARG A 280 -4.22 -8.86 -9.78
C ARG A 280 -4.35 -7.38 -9.46
N LEU A 281 -5.40 -6.71 -9.97
CA LEU A 281 -5.72 -5.32 -9.64
C LEU A 281 -6.01 -5.15 -8.14
N ARG A 282 -6.80 -6.06 -7.55
CA ARG A 282 -7.04 -6.07 -6.09
C ARG A 282 -5.74 -6.21 -5.30
N LYS A 283 -4.88 -7.17 -5.64
CA LYS A 283 -3.58 -7.38 -4.97
C LYS A 283 -2.66 -6.17 -5.12
N TRP A 284 -2.68 -5.51 -6.28
CA TRP A 284 -1.95 -4.28 -6.52
C TRP A 284 -2.44 -3.14 -5.60
N LEU A 285 -3.75 -2.90 -5.51
CA LEU A 285 -4.34 -1.89 -4.61
C LEU A 285 -4.08 -2.18 -3.12
N ILE A 286 -4.15 -3.44 -2.70
CA ILE A 286 -3.82 -3.84 -1.31
C ILE A 286 -2.36 -3.52 -0.98
N ARG A 287 -1.42 -3.82 -1.89
CA ARG A 287 0.01 -3.47 -1.71
C ARG A 287 0.26 -1.97 -1.61
N LEU A 288 -0.66 -1.16 -2.15
CA LEU A 288 -0.62 0.31 -2.10
C LEU A 288 -1.32 0.89 -0.86
N GLY A 289 -1.84 0.05 0.04
CA GLY A 289 -2.57 0.48 1.24
C GLY A 289 -4.04 0.85 0.97
N LEU A 290 -4.55 0.65 -0.25
CA LEU A 290 -5.92 1.02 -0.66
C LEU A 290 -6.91 -0.15 -0.53
N GLY A 291 -6.54 -1.20 0.21
CA GLY A 291 -7.27 -2.47 0.26
C GLY A 291 -8.71 -2.36 0.80
N THR A 292 -8.98 -1.39 1.66
CA THR A 292 -10.30 -1.14 2.26
C THR A 292 -11.33 -0.60 1.26
N LEU A 293 -10.87 -0.01 0.16
CA LEU A 293 -11.72 0.61 -0.86
C LEU A 293 -12.06 -0.34 -2.02
N VAL A 294 -11.61 -1.60 -1.97
CA VAL A 294 -11.66 -2.51 -3.11
C VAL A 294 -12.96 -3.30 -3.20
N GLY A 295 -13.95 -2.69 -3.87
CA GLY A 295 -15.20 -3.34 -4.28
C GLY A 295 -15.17 -3.93 -5.70
N ARG A 296 -16.10 -4.87 -5.99
CA ARG A 296 -16.30 -5.42 -7.35
C ARG A 296 -16.56 -4.35 -8.41
N PRO A 297 -17.39 -3.31 -8.18
CA PRO A 297 -17.61 -2.24 -9.15
C PRO A 297 -16.34 -1.47 -9.49
N LEU A 298 -15.50 -1.19 -8.48
CA LEU A 298 -14.22 -0.53 -8.70
C LEU A 298 -13.27 -1.39 -9.55
N LEU A 299 -13.16 -2.68 -9.24
CA LEU A 299 -12.30 -3.59 -10.01
C LEU A 299 -12.76 -3.72 -11.47
N ARG A 300 -14.08 -3.75 -11.73
CA ARG A 300 -14.62 -3.72 -13.09
C ARG A 300 -14.21 -2.44 -13.83
N ARG A 301 -14.40 -1.26 -13.19
CA ARG A 301 -13.97 0.02 -13.79
C ARG A 301 -12.47 0.07 -14.10
N LEU A 302 -11.64 -0.53 -13.24
CA LEU A 302 -10.20 -0.61 -13.46
C LEU A 302 -9.81 -1.63 -14.54
N ALA A 303 -10.50 -2.77 -14.62
CA ALA A 303 -10.32 -3.74 -15.70
C ALA A 303 -10.70 -3.15 -17.06
N ASP A 304 -11.84 -2.45 -17.12
CA ASP A 304 -12.28 -1.67 -18.28
C ASP A 304 -11.24 -0.62 -18.68
N LEU A 305 -10.72 0.13 -17.69
CA LEU A 305 -9.67 1.13 -17.92
C LEU A 305 -8.38 0.48 -18.45
N ALA A 306 -8.02 -0.71 -17.98
CA ALA A 306 -6.85 -1.44 -18.42
C ALA A 306 -6.98 -1.91 -19.88
N ARG A 307 -8.15 -2.44 -20.25
CA ARG A 307 -8.40 -3.01 -21.59
C ARG A 307 -8.62 -1.97 -22.67
N ARG A 308 -9.23 -0.83 -22.35
CA ARG A 308 -9.51 0.19 -23.37
C ARG A 308 -8.23 0.97 -23.70
N HIS A 309 -7.85 1.02 -24.98
CA HIS A 309 -6.68 1.76 -25.48
C HIS A 309 -6.85 3.29 -25.51
N GLN A 310 -7.93 3.84 -24.93
CA GLN A 310 -8.18 5.28 -24.92
C GLN A 310 -7.45 5.96 -23.74
N SER A 311 -6.33 6.60 -24.04
CA SER A 311 -5.60 7.47 -23.11
C SER A 311 -6.46 8.68 -22.72
N GLY A 312 -6.75 8.85 -21.41
CA GLY A 312 -7.45 10.03 -20.89
C GLY A 312 -8.61 9.75 -19.92
N ARG A 313 -9.07 8.49 -19.81
CA ARG A 313 -9.97 8.08 -18.72
C ARG A 313 -9.18 7.84 -17.43
N GLN A 314 -9.82 8.15 -16.31
CA GLN A 314 -9.26 8.00 -14.98
C GLN A 314 -10.31 7.40 -14.05
N VAL A 315 -9.87 6.59 -13.10
CA VAL A 315 -10.72 6.02 -12.06
C VAL A 315 -10.21 6.52 -10.71
N THR A 316 -11.08 7.19 -9.96
CA THR A 316 -10.78 7.63 -8.59
C THR A 316 -10.80 6.44 -7.64
N VAL A 317 -9.76 6.33 -6.81
CA VAL A 317 -9.62 5.33 -5.75
C VAL A 317 -9.22 6.05 -4.46
N GLY A 318 -10.21 6.35 -3.61
CA GLY A 318 -9.99 7.18 -2.42
C GLY A 318 -9.62 8.61 -2.81
N ASP A 319 -8.49 9.07 -2.30
CA ASP A 319 -7.85 10.36 -2.58
C ASP A 319 -6.93 10.33 -3.82
N ARG A 320 -6.83 9.20 -4.52
CA ARG A 320 -5.89 8.99 -5.64
C ARG A 320 -6.60 8.74 -6.96
N LEU A 321 -5.87 8.93 -8.05
CA LEU A 321 -6.32 8.65 -9.41
C LEU A 321 -5.53 7.49 -10.00
N VAL A 322 -6.23 6.53 -10.60
CA VAL A 322 -5.62 5.53 -11.48
C VAL A 322 -5.84 5.96 -12.92
N VAL A 323 -4.75 6.13 -13.67
CA VAL A 323 -4.77 6.56 -15.07
C VAL A 323 -4.21 5.47 -15.97
N ARG A 324 -4.71 5.40 -17.21
CA ARG A 324 -4.16 4.53 -18.25
C ARG A 324 -3.01 5.24 -18.97
N THR A 325 -1.79 4.70 -18.86
CA THR A 325 -0.62 5.11 -19.65
C THR A 325 -0.35 4.06 -20.73
N PRO A 326 0.48 4.31 -21.76
CA PRO A 326 0.86 3.27 -22.72
C PRO A 326 1.51 2.03 -22.06
N ALA A 327 2.21 2.22 -20.93
CA ALA A 327 2.92 1.15 -20.22
C ALA A 327 2.04 0.32 -19.27
N GLY A 328 0.87 0.83 -18.87
CA GLY A 328 0.04 0.14 -17.89
C GLY A 328 -1.04 1.02 -17.28
N LEU A 329 -1.44 0.67 -16.06
CA LEU A 329 -2.10 1.60 -15.15
C LEU A 329 -1.07 2.23 -14.22
N GLU A 330 -1.25 3.50 -13.91
CA GLU A 330 -0.42 4.21 -12.94
C GLU A 330 -1.29 4.88 -11.89
N LEU A 331 -0.87 4.75 -10.63
CA LEU A 331 -1.47 5.47 -9.52
C LEU A 331 -0.79 6.83 -9.39
N VAL A 332 -1.57 7.87 -9.59
CA VAL A 332 -1.16 9.26 -9.51
C VAL A 332 -1.83 9.86 -8.27
N ASN A 333 -1.04 10.48 -7.40
CA ASN A 333 -1.60 11.38 -6.40
C ASN A 333 -2.05 12.64 -7.15
N PRO A 334 -3.30 13.11 -7.02
CA PRO A 334 -3.63 14.47 -7.35
C PRO A 334 -2.95 15.38 -6.31
N GLU A 335 -1.62 15.45 -6.33
CA GLU A 335 -0.90 16.43 -5.53
C GLU A 335 -1.14 17.79 -6.18
N ALA A 336 -1.68 18.67 -5.35
CA ALA A 336 -2.21 20.01 -5.59
C ALA A 336 -3.69 20.08 -6.06
N PRO A 337 -4.51 20.97 -5.45
CA PRO A 337 -5.79 21.40 -6.00
C PRO A 337 -5.66 21.81 -7.49
N PRO A 338 -6.77 21.96 -8.24
CA PRO A 338 -6.69 22.62 -9.55
C PRO A 338 -5.85 23.89 -9.39
N PRO A 339 -4.91 24.17 -10.31
CA PRO A 339 -4.06 25.34 -10.16
C PRO A 339 -4.98 26.55 -10.03
N GLU A 340 -4.65 27.46 -9.10
CA GLU A 340 -5.42 28.70 -8.96
C GLU A 340 -5.56 29.35 -10.34
N PRO A 341 -6.73 29.91 -10.67
CA PRO A 341 -6.96 30.50 -11.97
C PRO A 341 -5.90 31.58 -12.23
N LEU A 342 -4.94 31.23 -13.08
CA LEU A 342 -3.88 32.13 -13.49
C LEU A 342 -4.39 32.95 -14.67
N HIS A 343 -4.54 34.26 -14.45
CA HIS A 343 -4.81 35.23 -15.50
C HIS A 343 -4.12 36.53 -15.13
N GLY A 344 -3.03 36.85 -15.83
CA GLY A 344 -2.35 38.13 -15.68
C GLY A 344 -2.01 38.71 -17.03
N ASN A 345 -2.32 39.99 -17.21
CA ASN A 345 -1.95 40.73 -18.40
C ASN A 345 -0.47 41.12 -18.29
N LEU A 346 0.34 40.61 -19.21
CA LEU A 346 1.77 40.80 -19.28
C LEU A 346 2.08 41.93 -20.26
N ARG A 347 2.62 43.02 -19.73
CA ARG A 347 3.03 44.21 -20.47
C ARG A 347 4.55 44.43 -20.33
N PRO A 348 5.20 45.12 -21.28
CA PRO A 348 6.60 45.52 -21.14
C PRO A 348 6.86 46.24 -19.81
N GLY A 349 7.82 45.74 -19.03
CA GLY A 349 8.18 46.31 -17.73
C GLY A 349 7.28 45.92 -16.54
N GLU A 350 6.12 45.30 -16.78
CA GLU A 350 5.17 44.89 -15.73
C GLU A 350 5.20 43.37 -15.54
N PRO A 351 5.84 42.84 -14.48
CA PRO A 351 5.94 41.40 -14.28
C PRO A 351 4.62 40.77 -13.84
N VAL A 352 4.37 39.55 -14.28
CA VAL A 352 3.22 38.72 -13.86
C VAL A 352 3.71 37.47 -13.17
N GLU A 353 3.18 37.15 -12.00
CA GLU A 353 3.53 35.94 -11.25
C GLU A 353 2.53 34.81 -11.52
N GLY A 354 3.02 33.58 -11.67
CA GLY A 354 2.19 32.42 -11.95
C GLY A 354 2.96 31.11 -12.00
N GLY A 355 2.37 30.03 -11.48
CA GLY A 355 2.98 28.69 -11.52
C GLY A 355 4.40 28.63 -10.93
N GLY A 356 4.65 29.38 -9.84
CA GLY A 356 5.95 29.45 -9.17
C GLY A 356 7.02 30.27 -9.89
N HIS A 357 6.66 31.04 -10.91
CA HIS A 357 7.58 31.86 -11.70
C HIS A 357 7.07 33.30 -11.85
N ARG A 358 7.99 34.23 -12.05
CA ARG A 358 7.73 35.60 -12.49
C ARG A 358 8.02 35.71 -13.98
N PHE A 359 7.02 36.10 -14.75
CA PHE A 359 7.11 36.36 -16.19
C PHE A 359 7.33 37.84 -16.42
N LEU A 360 8.20 38.20 -17.38
CA LEU A 360 8.51 39.59 -17.70
C LEU A 360 8.83 39.75 -19.19
N ILE A 361 8.47 40.92 -19.73
CA ILE A 361 8.89 41.38 -21.05
C ILE A 361 9.91 42.49 -20.86
N SER A 362 11.07 42.36 -21.50
CA SER A 362 12.20 43.28 -21.34
C SER A 362 12.92 43.54 -22.68
N PRO A 363 13.59 44.69 -22.85
CA PRO A 363 14.34 44.97 -24.08
C PRO A 363 15.57 44.08 -24.29
N ARG A 364 16.10 43.53 -23.20
CA ARG A 364 17.31 42.70 -23.20
C ARG A 364 17.10 41.50 -22.29
N LYS A 365 17.77 40.39 -22.63
CA LYS A 365 17.78 39.19 -21.79
C LYS A 365 18.44 39.53 -20.43
N PRO A 366 17.77 39.33 -19.28
CA PRO A 366 18.28 39.77 -17.99
C PRO A 366 19.47 38.95 -17.49
N ALA A 367 19.58 37.68 -17.89
CA ALA A 367 20.73 36.83 -17.62
C ALA A 367 20.92 35.79 -18.74
N PRO A 368 22.15 35.34 -19.06
CA PRO A 368 22.40 34.33 -20.07
C PRO A 368 21.59 33.04 -19.87
N GLN A 369 21.43 32.59 -18.61
CA GLN A 369 20.64 31.40 -18.26
C GLN A 369 19.12 31.63 -18.15
N ALA A 370 18.61 32.85 -18.35
CA ALA A 370 17.17 33.10 -18.25
C ALA A 370 16.39 32.27 -19.30
N ASP A 371 15.38 31.54 -18.84
CA ASP A 371 14.49 30.76 -19.71
C ASP A 371 13.48 31.70 -20.37
N GLY A 372 13.35 31.63 -21.69
CA GLY A 372 12.52 32.56 -22.45
C GLY A 372 12.72 32.51 -23.96
N CYS A 373 12.10 33.46 -24.64
CA CYS A 373 12.14 33.62 -26.08
C CYS A 373 11.98 35.09 -26.49
N TRP A 374 12.33 35.40 -27.73
CA TRP A 374 12.15 36.73 -28.28
C TRP A 374 10.82 36.82 -29.01
N ILE A 375 10.02 37.82 -28.69
CA ILE A 375 8.69 38.08 -29.27
C ILE A 375 8.67 39.42 -30.02
N PRO A 376 7.89 39.58 -31.10
CA PRO A 376 7.71 40.88 -31.76
C PRO A 376 7.19 41.95 -30.79
N ALA A 377 7.76 43.16 -30.83
CA ALA A 377 7.36 44.26 -29.97
C ALA A 377 5.89 44.67 -30.16
N ALA A 378 5.36 44.56 -31.39
CA ALA A 378 3.95 44.80 -31.69
C ALA A 378 3.01 43.87 -30.88
N LEU A 379 3.34 42.57 -30.79
CA LEU A 379 2.55 41.62 -30.01
C LEU A 379 2.62 41.87 -28.50
N ALA A 380 3.72 42.48 -28.03
CA ALA A 380 3.84 42.87 -26.63
C ALA A 380 3.01 44.12 -26.29
N ALA A 381 2.79 45.01 -27.27
CA ALA A 381 2.00 46.23 -27.12
C ALA A 381 0.49 45.94 -27.02
N ASP A 382 0.00 44.94 -27.76
CA ASP A 382 -1.41 44.51 -27.75
C ASP A 382 -1.83 43.79 -26.46
N GLY A 383 -0.87 43.51 -25.57
CA GLY A 383 -1.08 42.85 -24.29
C GLY A 383 -1.08 41.32 -24.40
N LEU A 384 -0.14 40.68 -23.71
CA LEU A 384 -0.09 39.22 -23.61
C LEU A 384 -0.78 38.74 -22.34
N GLN A 385 -1.21 37.48 -22.33
CA GLN A 385 -1.82 36.85 -21.16
C GLN A 385 -0.94 35.71 -20.68
N VAL A 386 -0.57 35.73 -19.40
CA VAL A 386 -0.05 34.56 -18.69
C VAL A 386 -1.23 33.84 -18.07
N ARG A 387 -1.52 32.64 -18.57
CA ARG A 387 -2.70 31.86 -18.15
C ARG A 387 -2.55 30.36 -18.32
N HIS A 388 -3.50 29.62 -17.79
CA HIS A 388 -3.71 28.22 -18.15
C HIS A 388 -4.42 28.08 -19.50
N ARG A 389 -4.45 26.85 -20.02
CA ARG A 389 -5.10 26.53 -21.30
C ARG A 389 -6.60 26.89 -21.26
N ALA A 390 -7.10 27.42 -22.36
CA ALA A 390 -8.51 27.72 -22.57
C ALA A 390 -9.07 26.92 -23.76
N PRO A 391 -10.39 26.64 -23.79
CA PRO A 391 -11.03 26.11 -24.98
C PRO A 391 -10.79 27.02 -26.19
N GLY A 392 -10.45 26.43 -27.34
CA GLY A 392 -10.17 27.17 -28.57
C GLY A 392 -8.69 27.49 -28.82
N ASP A 393 -7.82 27.31 -27.82
CA ASP A 393 -6.39 27.59 -27.96
C ASP A 393 -5.75 26.88 -29.17
N ARG A 394 -4.96 27.64 -29.93
CA ARG A 394 -4.19 27.20 -31.10
C ARG A 394 -2.70 27.37 -30.84
N PHE A 395 -1.91 26.46 -31.39
CA PHE A 395 -0.46 26.47 -31.23
C PHE A 395 0.22 26.11 -32.54
N ARG A 396 1.16 26.95 -32.96
CA ARG A 396 2.03 26.75 -34.12
C ARG A 396 3.47 26.53 -33.63
N PRO A 397 3.94 25.30 -33.43
CA PRO A 397 5.27 25.07 -32.87
C PRO A 397 6.36 25.58 -33.81
N ALA A 398 7.42 26.16 -33.25
CA ALA A 398 8.59 26.58 -34.01
C ALA A 398 9.17 25.41 -34.82
N GLY A 399 9.46 25.65 -36.11
CA GLY A 399 10.02 24.64 -37.02
C GLY A 399 9.02 23.63 -37.62
N ALA A 400 7.71 23.79 -37.42
CA ALA A 400 6.69 22.94 -38.06
C ALA A 400 5.90 23.69 -39.14
N ALA A 401 5.45 22.95 -40.17
CA ALA A 401 4.74 23.48 -41.34
C ALA A 401 3.27 23.90 -41.08
N GLY A 402 2.83 24.07 -39.84
CA GLY A 402 1.44 24.47 -39.57
C GLY A 402 1.00 24.50 -38.11
N GLY A 403 -0.15 25.12 -37.88
CA GLY A 403 -0.81 25.23 -36.58
C GLY A 403 -1.87 24.17 -36.33
N LYS A 404 -2.10 23.81 -35.07
CA LYS A 404 -3.22 22.94 -34.67
C LYS A 404 -3.82 23.38 -33.33
N LYS A 405 -5.01 22.87 -33.00
CA LYS A 405 -5.61 23.04 -31.66
C LYS A 405 -4.61 22.55 -30.61
N LEU A 406 -4.36 23.36 -29.58
CA LEU A 406 -3.40 23.05 -28.51
C LEU A 406 -3.72 21.70 -27.86
N GLY A 407 -5.00 21.42 -27.61
CA GLY A 407 -5.43 20.14 -27.05
C GLY A 407 -5.03 18.93 -27.92
N ARG A 408 -5.09 19.04 -29.25
CA ARG A 408 -4.63 17.99 -30.18
C ARG A 408 -3.10 17.88 -30.13
N TRP A 409 -2.39 19.01 -30.16
CA TRP A 409 -0.92 19.04 -30.07
C TRP A 409 -0.39 18.36 -28.80
N LEU A 410 -1.00 18.62 -27.65
CA LEU A 410 -0.66 18.00 -26.38
C LEU A 410 -1.03 16.51 -26.32
N THR A 411 -2.11 16.11 -27.01
CA THR A 411 -2.51 14.70 -27.14
C THR A 411 -1.52 13.89 -27.95
N ASP A 412 -1.05 14.42 -29.08
CA ASP A 412 -0.06 13.75 -29.93
C ASP A 412 1.26 13.51 -29.17
N ARG A 413 1.59 14.39 -28.23
CA ARG A 413 2.74 14.28 -27.33
C ARG A 413 2.51 13.39 -26.10
N LYS A 414 1.34 12.77 -26.00
CA LYS A 414 0.95 11.86 -24.91
C LYS A 414 1.02 12.49 -23.51
N LEU A 415 0.90 13.82 -23.38
CA LEU A 415 0.80 14.44 -22.07
C LEU A 415 -0.50 13.99 -21.38
N PRO A 416 -0.51 13.58 -20.11
CA PRO A 416 -1.72 13.30 -19.35
C PRO A 416 -2.60 14.54 -19.15
N ARG A 417 -3.93 14.37 -19.07
CA ARG A 417 -4.88 15.50 -18.96
C ARG A 417 -4.58 16.43 -17.77
N HIS A 418 -4.26 15.86 -16.61
CA HIS A 418 -3.96 16.63 -15.40
C HIS A 418 -2.68 17.48 -15.52
N GLU A 419 -1.66 17.01 -16.25
CA GLU A 419 -0.46 17.81 -16.53
C GLU A 419 -0.76 18.93 -17.52
N ARG A 420 -1.56 18.64 -18.55
CA ARG A 420 -1.95 19.65 -19.55
C ARG A 420 -2.71 20.82 -18.92
N ASP A 421 -3.49 20.59 -17.85
CA ASP A 421 -4.30 21.62 -17.19
C ASP A 421 -3.44 22.58 -16.35
N ARG A 422 -2.20 22.17 -16.03
CA ARG A 422 -1.25 22.94 -15.22
C ARG A 422 -0.21 23.69 -16.02
N LEU A 423 -0.19 23.50 -17.34
CA LEU A 423 0.73 24.24 -18.21
C LEU A 423 0.47 25.74 -18.08
N VAL A 424 1.54 26.50 -17.87
CA VAL A 424 1.52 27.95 -17.91
C VAL A 424 1.84 28.39 -19.33
N LEU A 425 0.93 29.14 -19.92
CA LEU A 425 0.97 29.61 -21.29
C LEU A 425 1.15 31.12 -21.31
N VAL A 426 1.91 31.62 -22.28
CA VAL A 426 1.85 33.02 -22.70
C VAL A 426 1.14 33.07 -24.05
N ALA A 427 0.01 33.75 -24.11
CA ALA A 427 -0.89 33.76 -25.26
C ALA A 427 -1.33 35.19 -25.63
N HIS A 428 -1.66 35.38 -26.90
CA HIS A 428 -2.37 36.55 -27.40
C HIS A 428 -3.75 36.07 -27.90
N GLY A 429 -4.81 36.39 -27.15
CA GLY A 429 -6.13 35.81 -27.38
C GLY A 429 -6.11 34.28 -27.33
N SER A 430 -6.45 33.62 -28.44
CA SER A 430 -6.43 32.15 -28.58
C SER A 430 -5.13 31.58 -29.15
N GLU A 431 -4.20 32.42 -29.60
CA GLU A 431 -2.92 31.99 -30.15
C GLU A 431 -1.86 31.90 -29.05
N VAL A 432 -1.33 30.71 -28.82
CA VAL A 432 -0.32 30.45 -27.80
C VAL A 432 1.06 30.70 -28.36
N LEU A 433 1.80 31.62 -27.74
CA LEU A 433 3.15 32.01 -28.17
C LEU A 433 4.23 31.18 -27.49
N TRP A 434 4.02 30.86 -26.22
CA TRP A 434 4.97 30.09 -25.42
C TRP A 434 4.24 29.17 -24.42
N ILE A 435 4.67 27.91 -24.36
CA ILE A 435 4.30 26.94 -23.33
C ILE A 435 5.53 26.82 -22.42
N ALA A 436 5.48 27.43 -21.24
CA ALA A 436 6.63 27.56 -20.37
C ALA A 436 7.26 26.20 -20.06
N GLY A 437 8.58 26.07 -20.28
CA GLY A 437 9.33 24.83 -20.06
C GLY A 437 9.04 23.68 -21.04
N LEU A 438 8.19 23.87 -22.07
CA LEU A 438 7.82 22.79 -23.01
C LEU A 438 8.11 23.12 -24.47
N ALA A 439 7.57 24.24 -24.99
CA ALA A 439 7.68 24.56 -26.41
C ALA A 439 7.39 26.03 -26.70
N ARG A 440 7.93 26.53 -27.81
CA ARG A 440 7.74 27.89 -28.30
C ARG A 440 7.05 27.88 -29.66
N SER A 441 6.34 28.95 -29.98
CA SER A 441 5.67 29.09 -31.27
C SER A 441 6.61 29.59 -32.36
N SER A 442 6.24 29.40 -33.62
CA SER A 442 6.96 29.91 -34.79
C SER A 442 6.97 31.44 -34.88
N ALA A 443 6.13 32.13 -34.13
CA ALA A 443 6.13 33.60 -34.03
C ALA A 443 7.26 34.13 -33.12
N THR A 444 7.95 33.24 -32.40
CA THR A 444 9.04 33.60 -31.48
C THR A 444 10.41 33.27 -32.08
N ARG A 445 11.47 33.87 -31.52
CA ARG A 445 12.86 33.63 -31.91
C ARG A 445 13.73 33.22 -30.73
N ASP A 446 14.82 32.54 -31.05
CA ASP A 446 15.82 32.08 -30.08
C ASP A 446 16.91 33.12 -29.81
N ARG A 447 17.12 34.00 -30.79
CA ARG A 447 18.15 35.04 -30.78
C ARG A 447 17.51 36.44 -30.89
N PRO A 448 18.17 37.48 -30.35
CA PRO A 448 17.71 38.85 -30.51
C PRO A 448 17.60 39.23 -31.97
N ALA A 449 16.62 40.06 -32.29
CA ALA A 449 16.42 40.65 -33.60
C ALA A 449 15.84 42.07 -33.45
N PRO A 450 16.11 42.99 -34.40
CA PRO A 450 15.48 44.30 -34.39
C PRO A 450 13.95 44.19 -34.33
N GLY A 451 13.31 44.99 -33.48
CA GLY A 451 11.84 44.96 -33.28
C GLY A 451 11.32 43.82 -32.40
N PHE A 452 12.19 43.07 -31.71
CA PHE A 452 11.79 42.01 -30.78
C PHE A 452 12.16 42.36 -29.32
N LEU A 453 11.31 41.94 -28.38
CA LEU A 453 11.52 42.02 -26.93
C LEU A 453 11.73 40.62 -26.35
N PHE A 454 12.47 40.53 -25.25
CA PHE A 454 12.68 39.28 -24.54
C PHE A 454 11.53 39.00 -23.57
N LEU A 455 10.80 37.92 -23.83
CA LEU A 455 9.81 37.32 -22.94
C LEU A 455 10.51 36.21 -22.13
N GLY A 456 10.67 36.43 -20.83
CA GLY A 456 11.37 35.51 -19.94
C GLY A 456 10.53 35.09 -18.74
N ARG A 457 10.96 34.01 -18.08
CA ARG A 457 10.50 33.64 -16.75
C ARG A 457 11.66 33.43 -15.79
N VAL A 458 11.46 33.78 -14.53
CA VAL A 458 12.42 33.57 -13.44
C VAL A 458 11.70 32.82 -12.31
N PRO A 459 12.32 31.82 -11.67
CA PRO A 459 11.73 31.19 -10.48
C PRO A 459 11.48 32.22 -9.40
N LEU A 460 10.32 32.16 -8.73
CA LEU A 460 10.11 32.91 -7.50
C LEU A 460 11.01 32.27 -6.43
N SER A 461 12.00 33.01 -5.92
CA SER A 461 12.78 32.53 -4.76
C SER A 461 11.82 32.17 -3.63
N PRO A 462 12.01 31.05 -2.93
CA PRO A 462 11.21 30.78 -1.74
C PRO A 462 11.40 31.95 -0.78
N ALA A 463 10.31 32.55 -0.32
CA ALA A 463 10.36 33.50 0.77
C ALA A 463 11.10 32.84 1.93
N ILE A 464 12.26 33.37 2.30
CA ILE A 464 12.90 33.01 3.56
C ILE A 464 11.85 33.34 4.63
N PRO A 465 11.35 32.38 5.41
CA PRO A 465 10.40 32.70 6.46
C PRO A 465 11.08 33.70 7.40
N ALA A 466 10.41 34.83 7.61
CA ALA A 466 10.89 35.89 8.48
C ALA A 466 11.43 35.28 9.78
N SER A 467 12.72 35.53 10.04
CA SER A 467 13.34 35.20 11.32
C SER A 467 12.45 35.71 12.44
N LYS A 468 12.11 34.82 13.38
CA LYS A 468 11.38 35.15 14.62
C LYS A 468 11.93 36.46 15.20
N PRO A 469 11.10 37.40 15.66
CA PRO A 469 11.59 38.58 16.35
C PRO A 469 12.38 38.13 17.58
N ALA A 470 13.58 38.68 17.73
CA ALA A 470 14.44 38.48 18.88
C ALA A 470 13.66 38.69 20.17
N SER A 471 13.76 37.73 21.08
CA SER A 471 13.33 37.86 22.46
C SER A 471 13.91 39.14 23.06
N LYS A 472 13.04 40.02 23.57
CA LYS A 472 13.43 41.19 24.37
C LYS A 472 14.43 40.79 25.47
N PRO A 473 15.44 41.61 25.77
CA PRO A 473 16.24 41.43 26.97
C PRO A 473 15.34 41.75 28.17
N GLY A 474 15.13 40.76 29.04
CA GLY A 474 14.49 40.97 30.34
C GLY A 474 15.33 41.95 31.15
N GLY A 475 14.74 43.09 31.46
CA GLY A 475 15.36 44.17 32.21
C GLY A 475 15.83 43.73 33.58
N GLY A 476 16.99 44.27 33.96
CA GLY A 476 17.55 44.15 35.30
C GLY A 476 16.61 44.75 36.35
N GLY A 477 16.24 43.92 37.32
CA GLY A 477 15.65 44.36 38.57
C GLY A 477 16.77 44.68 39.56
N ILE A 478 17.04 45.97 39.74
CA ILE A 478 17.73 46.48 40.93
C ILE A 478 16.72 46.43 42.08
N ARG A 479 17.02 45.65 43.14
CA ARG A 479 16.42 45.87 44.47
C ARG A 479 17.54 45.95 45.50
N ALA A 480 17.70 47.16 46.01
CA ALA A 480 18.51 47.50 47.14
C ALA A 480 17.99 46.83 48.42
N LYS A 481 18.93 46.39 49.27
CA LYS A 481 18.73 46.06 50.68
C LYS A 481 18.20 47.28 51.45
N PRO A 482 17.51 47.05 52.58
CA PRO A 482 17.76 47.83 53.78
C PRO A 482 18.45 46.98 54.86
N ARG A 483 19.18 47.71 55.69
CA ARG A 483 20.05 47.28 56.78
C ARG A 483 19.25 46.83 58.03
N SER A 484 19.94 46.02 58.83
CA SER A 484 19.98 45.95 60.31
C SER A 484 18.75 46.37 61.13
N GLY A 485 18.33 45.47 62.02
CA GLY A 485 17.45 45.68 63.15
C GLY A 485 17.08 44.34 63.74
#